data_AF-V4U6X0-F1
#
_entry.id   AF-V4U6X0-F1
#
_cell.length_a   1.000
_cell.length_b   1.000
_cell.length_c   1.000
_cell.angle_alpha   90.00
_cell.angle_beta   90.00
_cell.angle_gamma   90.00
#
_symmetry.space_group_name_H-M   'P 1'
#
loop_
_entity.id
_entity.type
_entity.pdbx_description
1 polymer ?
#
loop_
_entity_poly.entity_id
_entity_poly.type
_entity_poly.pdbx_seq_one_letter_code
_entity_poly.pdbx_strand_id
1 'polypeptide(L)'
;MDLSQISDSPLTSFCMFILCLLLARTVSGEIDRQYLACVTKTCGDGQNISFPFYIENQQEAYCGYPGFNLSCNDKGNPVLKLSSDTNYIVEKIVYDNHSVHVSNAAFSETNSDAACTFTRIKNVSLPAEFQLAPDQKQAVFLYNCNNSLPEKLLRHKLLAGNCSGDDTVLGMFEDDSDLDSASKQCKESAVAPVAVDMNGEGMGDHIGIEEMVRKGFLLKWRASDCRVCKESGGRCGFDADTFHFQCYCPDRPHAKQCTPGMYVS
;
A
#
# COMPACT_ATOMS: atom_id res chain seq x y z
N MET A 1 3.70 -42.64 67.17
CA MET A 1 4.52 -42.00 66.13
C MET A 1 3.92 -40.62 65.93
N ASP A 2 4.38 -39.66 66.72
CA ASP A 2 3.89 -38.29 66.69
C ASP A 2 4.50 -37.55 65.51
N LEU A 3 3.62 -37.08 64.62
CA LEU A 3 3.90 -36.10 63.58
C LEU A 3 3.63 -34.71 64.15
N SER A 4 4.53 -34.19 64.97
CA SER A 4 4.54 -32.74 65.25
C SER A 4 5.95 -32.27 65.58
N GLN A 5 6.49 -31.49 64.63
CA GLN A 5 7.43 -30.37 64.78
C GLN A 5 8.39 -30.34 63.59
N ILE A 6 7.86 -29.86 62.46
CA ILE A 6 8.71 -29.23 61.45
C ILE A 6 9.01 -27.84 62.01
N SER A 7 10.23 -27.65 62.52
CA SER A 7 10.72 -26.36 62.96
C SER A 7 10.94 -25.48 61.72
N ASP A 8 9.99 -24.60 61.45
CA ASP A 8 10.15 -23.55 60.44
C ASP A 8 11.13 -22.49 60.97
N SER A 9 12.42 -22.71 60.70
CA SER A 9 13.43 -21.71 61.01
C SER A 9 13.20 -20.44 60.17
N PRO A 10 13.30 -19.22 60.74
CA PRO A 10 13.10 -17.99 59.97
C PRO A 10 14.10 -17.84 58.80
N LEU A 11 15.23 -18.53 58.89
CA LEU A 11 16.26 -18.56 57.86
C LEU A 11 15.83 -19.36 56.61
N THR A 12 15.13 -20.49 56.76
CA THR A 12 14.64 -21.28 55.63
C THR A 12 13.54 -20.55 54.85
N SER A 13 12.64 -19.86 55.55
CA SER A 13 11.61 -19.01 54.93
C SER A 13 12.23 -17.85 54.14
N PHE A 14 13.25 -17.19 54.71
CA PHE A 14 13.99 -16.12 54.02
C PHE A 14 14.75 -16.61 52.78
N CYS A 15 15.40 -17.78 52.87
CA CYS A 15 16.06 -18.40 51.72
C CYS A 15 15.08 -18.78 50.62
N MET A 16 13.90 -19.31 50.96
CA MET A 16 12.84 -19.60 49.98
C MET A 16 12.30 -18.33 49.33
N PHE A 17 12.15 -17.24 50.08
CA PHE A 17 11.73 -15.95 49.53
C PHE A 17 12.78 -15.37 48.56
N ILE A 18 14.07 -15.41 48.91
CA ILE A 18 15.15 -14.99 48.00
C ILE A 18 15.22 -15.90 46.78
N LEU A 19 15.12 -17.22 46.94
CA LEU A 19 15.09 -18.16 45.82
C LEU A 19 13.89 -17.89 44.90
N CYS A 20 12.71 -17.66 45.46
CA CYS A 20 11.52 -17.25 44.70
C CYS A 20 11.72 -15.92 43.97
N LEU A 21 12.40 -14.93 44.58
CA LEU A 21 12.72 -13.66 43.90
C LEU A 21 13.76 -13.84 42.79
N LEU A 22 14.76 -14.70 42.99
CA LEU A 22 15.75 -15.03 41.96
C LEU A 22 15.11 -15.81 40.81
N LEU A 23 14.24 -16.78 41.11
CA LEU A 23 13.48 -17.54 40.11
C LEU A 23 12.43 -16.67 39.40
N ALA A 24 11.77 -15.75 40.12
CA ALA A 24 10.84 -14.79 39.51
C ALA A 24 11.57 -13.86 38.52
N ARG A 25 12.83 -13.49 38.79
CA ARG A 25 13.67 -12.76 37.83
C ARG A 25 14.04 -13.58 36.59
N THR A 26 14.11 -14.91 36.70
CA THR A 26 14.42 -15.78 35.54
C THR A 26 13.24 -16.04 34.61
N VAL A 27 12.00 -15.74 35.03
CA VAL A 27 10.77 -16.08 34.27
C VAL A 27 10.09 -14.86 33.62
N SER A 28 10.64 -13.65 33.79
CA SER A 28 10.16 -12.49 33.03
C SER A 28 10.93 -12.38 31.71
N GLY A 29 10.46 -13.10 30.68
CA GLY A 29 10.84 -12.76 29.31
C GLY A 29 10.19 -11.43 28.94
N GLU A 30 10.98 -10.36 28.83
CA GLU A 30 10.52 -9.10 28.23
C GLU A 30 10.16 -9.40 26.77
N ILE A 31 8.94 -9.04 26.35
CA ILE A 31 8.54 -9.19 24.95
C ILE A 31 9.36 -8.21 24.12
N ASP A 32 9.95 -8.69 23.04
CA ASP A 32 10.74 -7.88 22.11
C ASP A 32 9.97 -6.63 21.65
N ARG A 33 10.66 -5.48 21.69
CA ARG A 33 10.03 -4.18 21.40
C ARG A 33 9.69 -4.03 19.94
N GLN A 34 10.51 -4.55 19.02
CA GLN A 34 10.21 -4.51 17.59
C GLN A 34 9.00 -5.38 17.26
N TYR A 35 8.87 -6.54 17.93
CA TYR A 35 7.65 -7.34 17.82
C TYR A 35 6.41 -6.53 18.25
N LEU A 36 6.44 -5.85 19.39
CA LEU A 36 5.33 -5.02 19.85
C LEU A 36 5.03 -3.85 18.91
N ALA A 37 6.06 -3.20 18.37
CA ALA A 37 5.93 -2.04 17.49
C ALA A 37 5.26 -2.36 16.15
N CYS A 38 5.56 -3.51 15.55
CA CYS A 38 5.08 -3.87 14.22
C CYS A 38 3.67 -4.47 14.19
N VAL A 39 2.78 -4.02 15.09
CA VAL A 39 1.33 -4.27 15.01
C VAL A 39 0.78 -3.75 13.69
N THR A 40 -0.18 -4.49 13.12
CA THR A 40 -1.02 -4.01 12.02
C THR A 40 -1.76 -2.74 12.43
N LYS A 41 -1.87 -1.79 11.50
CA LYS A 41 -2.61 -0.52 11.66
C LYS A 41 -3.58 -0.33 10.50
N THR A 42 -4.41 0.71 10.56
CA THR A 42 -5.33 1.15 9.49
C THR A 42 -5.34 2.68 9.46
N CYS A 43 -5.63 3.26 8.30
CA CYS A 43 -5.86 4.71 8.20
C CYS A 43 -7.25 5.15 8.67
N GLY A 44 -8.15 4.20 8.97
CA GLY A 44 -9.54 4.46 9.38
C GLY A 44 -10.57 3.92 8.39
N ASP A 45 -10.14 3.59 7.18
CA ASP A 45 -10.89 2.88 6.14
C ASP A 45 -11.22 1.41 6.47
N GLY A 46 -10.64 0.87 7.56
CA GLY A 46 -10.80 -0.51 7.97
C GLY A 46 -9.85 -1.49 7.27
N GLN A 47 -9.00 -1.02 6.37
CA GLN A 47 -8.02 -1.85 5.70
C GLN A 47 -6.79 -2.06 6.58
N ASN A 48 -6.40 -3.33 6.75
CA ASN A 48 -5.21 -3.70 7.50
C ASN A 48 -3.92 -3.40 6.70
N ILE A 49 -3.09 -2.52 7.24
CA ILE A 49 -1.75 -2.18 6.75
C ILE A 49 -0.71 -2.98 7.53
N SER A 50 0.04 -3.79 6.80
CA SER A 50 1.09 -4.69 7.29
C SER A 50 2.20 -4.82 6.26
N PHE A 51 3.35 -5.35 6.70
CA PHE A 51 4.51 -5.59 5.84
C PHE A 51 4.12 -6.18 4.46
N PRO A 52 4.63 -5.64 3.33
CA PRO A 52 5.72 -4.66 3.26
C PRO A 52 5.29 -3.21 3.50
N PHE A 53 4.00 -2.91 3.49
CA PHE A 53 3.49 -1.56 3.74
C PHE A 53 3.55 -1.21 5.23
N TYR A 54 3.75 0.07 5.51
CA TYR A 54 3.68 0.61 6.86
C TYR A 54 3.19 2.06 6.82
N ILE A 55 2.52 2.48 7.87
CA ILE A 55 2.01 3.86 7.98
C ILE A 55 3.09 4.73 8.64
N GLU A 56 3.59 5.70 7.90
CA GLU A 56 4.54 6.69 8.39
C GLU A 56 3.94 7.46 9.59
N ASN A 57 4.76 7.69 10.62
CA ASN A 57 4.37 8.32 11.88
C ASN A 57 3.37 7.54 12.76
N GLN A 58 2.93 6.34 12.35
CA GLN A 58 2.09 5.46 13.18
C GLN A 58 2.70 4.08 13.44
N GLN A 59 3.58 3.64 12.55
CA GLN A 59 4.42 2.44 12.68
C GLN A 59 5.88 2.86 12.54
N GLU A 60 6.76 2.12 13.21
CA GLU A 60 8.20 2.31 13.07
C GLU A 60 8.64 1.92 11.65
N ALA A 61 9.63 2.63 11.11
CA ALA A 61 10.07 2.42 9.72
C ALA A 61 10.55 0.99 9.45
N TYR A 62 11.13 0.34 10.45
CA TYR A 62 11.57 -1.05 10.38
C TYR A 62 10.42 -2.06 10.29
N CYS A 63 9.16 -1.65 10.43
CA CYS A 63 8.00 -2.53 10.27
C CYS A 63 7.56 -2.74 8.81
N GLY A 64 8.17 -2.00 7.88
CA GLY A 64 7.90 -2.12 6.45
C GLY A 64 9.17 -2.19 5.61
N TYR A 65 8.98 -2.38 4.31
CA TYR A 65 10.08 -2.39 3.34
C TYR A 65 10.37 -0.96 2.85
N PRO A 66 11.63 -0.54 2.66
CA PRO A 66 11.96 0.78 2.14
C PRO A 66 11.23 1.10 0.83
N GLY A 67 10.55 2.24 0.75
CA GLY A 67 9.75 2.64 -0.41
C GLY A 67 8.27 2.20 -0.37
N PHE A 68 7.84 1.53 0.70
CA PHE A 68 6.44 1.12 0.93
C PHE A 68 5.74 1.94 2.03
N ASN A 69 6.28 3.11 2.39
CA ASN A 69 5.66 3.99 3.36
C ASN A 69 4.34 4.54 2.80
N LEU A 70 3.30 4.46 3.62
CA LEU A 70 1.99 5.06 3.38
C LEU A 70 1.79 6.22 4.34
N SER A 71 1.11 7.25 3.90
CA SER A 71 0.48 8.23 4.80
C SER A 71 -1.03 7.99 4.85
N CYS A 72 -1.71 8.66 5.78
CA CYS A 72 -3.17 8.68 5.82
C CYS A 72 -3.66 10.09 5.51
N ASN A 73 -4.62 10.23 4.61
CA ASN A 73 -5.24 11.53 4.36
C ASN A 73 -6.34 11.85 5.40
N ASP A 74 -6.87 13.07 5.35
CA ASP A 74 -7.91 13.54 6.29
C ASP A 74 -9.23 12.76 6.20
N LYS A 75 -9.45 12.03 5.11
CA LYS A 75 -10.61 11.14 4.92
C LYS A 75 -10.40 9.74 5.50
N GLY A 76 -9.20 9.45 6.03
CA GLY A 76 -8.84 8.15 6.57
C GLY A 76 -8.40 7.12 5.52
N ASN A 77 -8.07 7.55 4.31
CA ASN A 77 -7.60 6.64 3.25
C ASN A 77 -6.06 6.56 3.26
N PRO A 78 -5.48 5.37 3.00
CA PRO A 78 -4.04 5.23 2.82
C PRO A 78 -3.60 5.86 1.50
N VAL A 79 -2.46 6.55 1.54
CA VAL A 79 -1.87 7.26 0.40
C VAL A 79 -0.49 6.70 0.12
N LEU A 80 -0.29 6.23 -1.12
CA LEU A 80 0.98 5.77 -1.64
C LEU A 80 1.58 6.83 -2.56
N LYS A 81 2.86 7.12 -2.36
CA LYS A 81 3.61 8.05 -3.20
C LYS A 81 4.51 7.26 -4.16
N LEU A 82 4.09 7.12 -5.42
CA LEU A 82 4.86 6.41 -6.44
C LEU A 82 5.95 7.28 -7.09
N SER A 83 5.71 8.59 -7.19
CA SER A 83 6.65 9.57 -7.73
C SER A 83 6.70 10.82 -6.85
N SER A 84 7.68 11.70 -7.07
CA SER A 84 7.87 12.89 -6.22
C SER A 84 6.63 13.80 -6.15
N ASP A 85 5.80 13.79 -7.20
CA ASP A 85 4.79 14.82 -7.45
C ASP A 85 3.37 14.25 -7.64
N THR A 86 3.15 12.96 -7.34
CA THR A 86 1.81 12.33 -7.51
C THR A 86 1.50 11.37 -6.38
N ASN A 87 0.40 11.67 -5.70
CA ASN A 87 -0.17 10.85 -4.64
C ASN A 87 -1.26 9.95 -5.21
N TYR A 88 -1.28 8.72 -4.74
CA TYR A 88 -2.28 7.73 -5.09
C TYR A 88 -3.02 7.26 -3.85
N ILE A 89 -4.34 7.19 -3.92
CA ILE A 89 -5.14 6.55 -2.90
C ILE A 89 -5.01 5.03 -3.09
N VAL A 90 -4.73 4.33 -2.00
CA VAL A 90 -4.74 2.88 -1.98
C VAL A 90 -6.18 2.42 -1.76
N GLU A 91 -6.80 1.89 -2.81
CA GLU A 91 -8.18 1.40 -2.79
C GLU A 91 -8.27 0.01 -2.16
N LYS A 92 -7.28 -0.85 -2.42
CA LYS A 92 -7.23 -2.22 -1.89
C LYS A 92 -5.83 -2.83 -1.97
N ILE A 93 -5.37 -3.43 -0.87
CA ILE A 93 -4.17 -4.27 -0.84
C ILE A 93 -4.59 -5.75 -0.76
N VAL A 94 -4.11 -6.57 -1.69
CA VAL A 94 -4.30 -8.02 -1.70
C VAL A 94 -2.94 -8.69 -1.48
N TYR A 95 -2.67 -9.04 -0.22
CA TYR A 95 -1.37 -9.57 0.20
C TYR A 95 -1.02 -10.90 -0.47
N ASP A 96 -1.97 -11.82 -0.64
CA ASP A 96 -1.68 -13.16 -1.19
C ASP A 96 -1.13 -13.12 -2.61
N ASN A 97 -1.58 -12.14 -3.41
CA ASN A 97 -1.20 -11.98 -4.80
C ASN A 97 -0.16 -10.87 -5.03
N HIS A 98 0.35 -10.27 -3.95
CA HIS A 98 1.22 -9.11 -4.00
C HIS A 98 0.70 -8.00 -4.94
N SER A 99 -0.60 -7.67 -4.86
CA SER A 99 -1.22 -6.66 -5.72
C SER A 99 -1.94 -5.55 -4.96
N VAL A 100 -1.69 -4.30 -5.35
CA VAL A 100 -2.33 -3.10 -4.79
C VAL A 100 -3.09 -2.37 -5.88
N HIS A 101 -4.37 -2.08 -5.63
CA HIS A 101 -5.19 -1.24 -6.48
C HIS A 101 -5.09 0.20 -6.00
N VAL A 102 -4.77 1.11 -6.91
CA VAL A 102 -4.59 2.52 -6.62
C VAL A 102 -5.39 3.42 -7.56
N SER A 103 -5.86 4.55 -7.06
CA SER A 103 -6.49 5.62 -7.84
C SER A 103 -5.70 6.93 -7.65
N ASN A 104 -5.70 7.80 -8.66
CA ASN A 104 -4.99 9.08 -8.54
C ASN A 104 -5.77 10.01 -7.59
N ALA A 105 -5.10 10.48 -6.52
CA ALA A 105 -5.74 11.26 -5.46
C ALA A 105 -6.41 12.55 -5.97
N ALA A 106 -5.92 13.10 -7.09
CA ALA A 106 -6.48 14.30 -7.71
C ALA A 106 -7.93 14.12 -8.23
N PHE A 107 -8.44 12.88 -8.32
CA PHE A 107 -9.84 12.60 -8.63
C PHE A 107 -10.76 12.52 -7.39
N SER A 108 -10.19 12.34 -6.19
CA SER A 108 -10.93 12.30 -4.92
C SER A 108 -11.15 13.70 -4.31
N GLU A 109 -10.33 14.67 -4.71
CA GLU A 109 -10.35 16.04 -4.20
C GLU A 109 -11.33 16.97 -4.94
N THR A 110 -11.84 16.56 -6.11
CA THR A 110 -12.76 17.40 -6.90
C THR A 110 -14.17 17.34 -6.31
N ASN A 111 -14.59 18.43 -5.66
CA ASN A 111 -16.00 18.69 -5.38
C ASN A 111 -16.78 18.67 -6.70
N SER A 112 -17.98 18.08 -6.67
CA SER A 112 -18.90 17.96 -7.81
C SER A 112 -19.27 19.28 -8.50
N ASP A 113 -18.92 20.43 -7.91
CA ASP A 113 -19.13 21.77 -8.47
C ASP A 113 -18.02 22.22 -9.45
N ALA A 114 -16.93 21.45 -9.60
CA ALA A 114 -15.87 21.69 -10.60
C ALA A 114 -16.16 20.98 -11.94
N ALA A 115 -17.42 20.96 -12.38
CA ALA A 115 -17.90 20.26 -13.57
C ALA A 115 -17.27 20.69 -14.91
N CYS A 116 -16.34 21.66 -14.89
CA CYS A 116 -15.65 22.21 -16.05
C CYS A 116 -14.14 21.92 -16.12
N THR A 117 -13.56 21.09 -15.25
CA THR A 117 -12.10 20.85 -15.29
C THR A 117 -11.80 19.35 -15.25
N PHE A 118 -11.36 18.81 -16.39
CA PHE A 118 -10.75 17.48 -16.40
C PHE A 118 -9.39 17.56 -15.69
N THR A 119 -9.21 16.78 -14.63
CA THR A 119 -7.94 16.70 -13.91
C THR A 119 -6.84 16.28 -14.87
N ARG A 120 -5.85 17.17 -15.06
CA ARG A 120 -4.74 16.91 -15.97
C ARG A 120 -3.92 15.71 -15.49
N ILE A 121 -3.82 14.70 -16.36
CA ILE A 121 -3.08 13.47 -16.11
C ILE A 121 -1.59 13.71 -16.28
N LYS A 122 -0.81 13.03 -15.43
CA LYS A 122 0.64 12.93 -15.52
C LYS A 122 1.02 11.49 -15.86
N ASN A 123 2.14 11.34 -16.57
CA ASN A 123 2.73 10.02 -16.81
C ASN A 123 3.05 9.33 -15.48
N VAL A 124 2.72 8.04 -15.39
CA VAL A 124 3.04 7.23 -14.22
C VAL A 124 4.48 6.76 -14.31
N SER A 125 5.28 7.11 -13.30
CA SER A 125 6.62 6.55 -13.09
C SER A 125 6.56 5.68 -11.84
N LEU A 126 7.10 4.45 -11.93
CA LEU A 126 7.04 3.46 -10.86
C LEU A 126 8.44 3.24 -10.26
N PRO A 127 8.55 3.16 -8.92
CA PRO A 127 9.76 2.65 -8.27
C PRO A 127 10.06 1.20 -8.66
N ALA A 128 11.29 0.75 -8.46
CA ALA A 128 11.74 -0.59 -8.88
C ALA A 128 10.98 -1.75 -8.21
N GLU A 129 10.40 -1.47 -7.04
CA GLU A 129 9.64 -2.41 -6.23
C GLU A 129 8.22 -2.63 -6.77
N PHE A 130 7.75 -1.76 -7.67
CA PHE A 130 6.40 -1.81 -8.24
C PHE A 130 6.44 -2.02 -9.75
N GLN A 131 5.46 -2.76 -10.26
CA GLN A 131 5.24 -2.93 -11.69
C GLN A 131 3.74 -2.94 -11.96
N LEU A 132 3.32 -2.58 -13.17
CA LEU A 132 1.91 -2.72 -13.56
C LEU A 132 1.52 -4.20 -13.52
N ALA A 133 0.33 -4.48 -12.99
CA ALA A 133 -0.28 -5.79 -13.15
C ALA A 133 -0.57 -6.06 -14.64
N PRO A 134 -0.53 -7.34 -15.08
CA PRO A 134 -0.87 -7.71 -16.46
C PRO A 134 -2.31 -7.30 -16.83
N ASP A 135 -2.61 -7.33 -18.13
CA ASP A 135 -3.95 -7.13 -18.69
C ASP A 135 -4.57 -5.76 -18.39
N GLN A 136 -3.73 -4.73 -18.31
CA GLN A 136 -4.15 -3.34 -18.19
C GLN A 136 -3.96 -2.60 -19.51
N LYS A 137 -4.82 -1.61 -19.75
CA LYS A 137 -4.73 -0.76 -20.94
C LYS A 137 -4.02 0.55 -20.62
N GLN A 138 -3.42 1.13 -21.64
CA GLN A 138 -2.83 2.46 -21.59
C GLN A 138 -3.82 3.46 -22.20
N ALA A 139 -4.32 4.36 -21.37
CA ALA A 139 -5.13 5.49 -21.78
C ALA A 139 -4.21 6.67 -22.12
N VAL A 140 -4.32 7.18 -23.35
CA VAL A 140 -3.59 8.33 -23.84
C VAL A 140 -4.49 9.56 -23.79
N PHE A 141 -3.99 10.60 -23.13
CA PHE A 141 -4.62 11.91 -23.02
C PHE A 141 -3.84 12.92 -23.82
N LEU A 142 -4.51 13.59 -24.76
CA LEU A 142 -3.93 14.61 -25.61
C LEU A 142 -4.46 15.99 -25.20
N TYR A 143 -3.56 16.94 -25.01
CA TYR A 143 -3.83 18.27 -24.49
C TYR A 143 -3.48 19.36 -25.50
N ASN A 144 -4.06 20.54 -25.30
CA ASN A 144 -3.82 21.74 -26.11
C ASN A 144 -4.08 21.47 -27.60
N CYS A 145 -5.21 20.81 -27.88
CA CYS A 145 -5.63 20.43 -29.22
C CYS A 145 -6.22 21.60 -29.99
N ASN A 146 -6.18 21.53 -31.33
CA ASN A 146 -6.80 22.52 -32.21
C ASN A 146 -8.31 22.63 -31.97
N ASN A 147 -8.84 23.86 -31.97
CA ASN A 147 -10.28 24.11 -31.79
C ASN A 147 -11.16 23.52 -32.91
N SER A 148 -10.61 23.35 -34.12
CA SER A 148 -11.30 22.72 -35.25
C SER A 148 -10.76 21.30 -35.44
N LEU A 149 -11.38 20.35 -34.75
CA LEU A 149 -11.04 18.93 -34.87
C LEU A 149 -11.79 18.27 -36.05
N PRO A 150 -11.17 17.31 -36.74
CA PRO A 150 -11.88 16.39 -37.63
C PRO A 150 -13.05 15.70 -36.94
N GLU A 151 -14.19 15.55 -37.65
CA GLU A 151 -15.43 14.98 -37.11
C GLU A 151 -15.24 13.62 -36.41
N LYS A 152 -14.39 12.76 -37.00
CA LYS A 152 -14.07 11.44 -36.43
C LYS A 152 -13.43 11.48 -35.04
N LEU A 153 -12.76 12.57 -34.67
CA LEU A 153 -12.10 12.72 -33.36
C LEU A 153 -13.02 13.28 -32.29
N LEU A 154 -14.19 13.79 -32.66
CA LEU A 154 -15.14 14.37 -31.70
C LEU A 154 -15.65 13.32 -30.70
N ARG A 155 -15.66 12.04 -31.08
CA ARG A 155 -16.04 10.92 -30.20
C ARG A 155 -15.08 10.69 -29.03
N HIS A 156 -13.83 11.15 -29.15
CA HIS A 156 -12.80 11.01 -28.12
C HIS A 156 -12.67 12.23 -27.22
N LYS A 157 -13.50 13.27 -27.45
CA LYS A 157 -13.47 14.49 -26.64
C LYS A 157 -13.97 14.20 -25.23
N LEU A 158 -13.14 14.52 -24.24
CA LEU A 158 -13.51 14.43 -22.83
C LEU A 158 -14.29 15.71 -22.46
N LEU A 159 -15.54 15.55 -22.03
CA LEU A 159 -16.42 16.69 -21.74
C LEU A 159 -16.19 17.21 -20.32
N ALA A 160 -15.67 18.41 -20.24
CA ALA A 160 -15.87 19.32 -19.12
C ALA A 160 -17.15 20.13 -19.38
N GLY A 161 -18.34 19.56 -19.13
CA GLY A 161 -19.63 20.27 -19.16
C GLY A 161 -19.89 21.15 -20.40
N ASN A 162 -20.91 22.02 -20.31
CA ASN A 162 -21.23 23.00 -21.35
C ASN A 162 -20.31 24.24 -21.23
N CYS A 163 -18.99 24.01 -21.12
CA CYS A 163 -18.03 25.03 -20.72
C CYS A 163 -17.26 25.57 -21.94
N SER A 164 -17.29 26.88 -22.12
CA SER A 164 -16.70 27.63 -23.25
C SER A 164 -15.18 27.78 -23.16
N GLY A 165 -14.46 26.72 -22.81
CA GLY A 165 -12.99 26.72 -22.71
C GLY A 165 -12.31 26.25 -23.99
N ASP A 166 -11.18 26.88 -24.35
CA ASP A 166 -10.31 26.52 -25.48
C ASP A 166 -9.54 25.19 -25.26
N ASP A 167 -9.55 24.63 -24.05
CA ASP A 167 -8.77 23.44 -23.70
C ASP A 167 -9.50 22.15 -24.09
N THR A 168 -9.49 21.83 -25.38
CA THR A 168 -9.98 20.54 -25.88
C THR A 168 -9.00 19.44 -25.49
N VAL A 169 -9.48 18.46 -24.72
CA VAL A 169 -8.76 17.24 -24.34
C VAL A 169 -9.36 16.04 -25.04
N LEU A 170 -8.51 15.20 -25.64
CA LEU A 170 -8.92 13.92 -26.21
C LEU A 170 -8.41 12.78 -25.33
N GLY A 171 -9.25 11.78 -25.12
CA GLY A 171 -8.90 10.53 -24.42
C GLY A 171 -9.20 9.33 -25.30
N MET A 172 -8.20 8.48 -25.52
CA MET A 172 -8.32 7.23 -26.27
C MET A 172 -7.31 6.19 -25.77
N PHE A 173 -7.45 4.94 -26.16
CA PHE A 173 -6.45 3.93 -25.85
C PHE A 173 -5.27 3.98 -26.80
N GLU A 174 -4.12 3.46 -26.37
CA GLU A 174 -2.89 3.39 -27.17
C GLU A 174 -3.08 2.59 -28.49
N ASP A 175 -4.01 1.63 -28.50
CA ASP A 175 -4.35 0.80 -29.65
C ASP A 175 -5.45 1.39 -30.55
N ASP A 176 -5.94 2.61 -30.26
CA ASP A 176 -6.96 3.27 -31.09
C ASP A 176 -6.39 3.72 -32.44
N SER A 177 -7.07 3.30 -33.53
CA SER A 177 -6.72 3.66 -34.91
C SER A 177 -6.63 5.17 -35.18
N ASP A 178 -7.31 5.99 -34.39
CA ASP A 178 -7.31 7.44 -34.55
C ASP A 178 -6.14 8.15 -33.86
N LEU A 179 -5.35 7.44 -33.03
CA LEU A 179 -4.31 8.04 -32.17
C LEU A 179 -3.26 8.85 -32.93
N ASP A 180 -2.76 8.35 -34.07
CA ASP A 180 -1.81 9.08 -34.91
C ASP A 180 -2.42 10.39 -35.45
N SER A 181 -3.68 10.32 -35.88
CA SER A 181 -4.37 11.50 -36.42
C SER A 181 -4.71 12.52 -35.34
N ALA A 182 -5.06 12.06 -34.14
CA ALA A 182 -5.33 12.90 -32.98
C ALA A 182 -4.06 13.56 -32.44
N SER A 183 -2.96 12.82 -32.36
CA SER A 183 -1.67 13.34 -31.88
C SER A 183 -1.17 14.52 -32.72
N LYS A 184 -1.47 14.55 -34.02
CA LYS A 184 -1.12 15.68 -34.92
C LYS A 184 -1.94 16.94 -34.66
N GLN A 185 -3.10 16.81 -34.00
CA GLN A 185 -3.96 17.95 -33.66
C GLN A 185 -3.65 18.56 -32.30
N CYS A 186 -2.75 17.95 -31.51
CA CYS A 186 -2.51 18.31 -30.11
C CYS A 186 -1.01 18.53 -29.86
N LYS A 187 -0.68 19.31 -28.82
CA LYS A 187 0.72 19.70 -28.54
C LYS A 187 1.38 18.84 -27.48
N GLU A 188 0.59 18.29 -26.56
CA GLU A 188 1.08 17.61 -25.37
C GLU A 188 0.31 16.31 -25.16
N SER A 189 0.96 15.32 -24.54
CA SER A 189 0.34 14.04 -24.24
C SER A 189 0.75 13.52 -22.85
N ALA A 190 -0.13 12.73 -22.26
CA ALA A 190 0.16 11.93 -21.08
C ALA A 190 -0.47 10.55 -21.21
N VAL A 191 0.13 9.55 -20.56
CA VAL A 191 -0.32 8.17 -20.56
C VAL A 191 -0.60 7.74 -19.13
N ALA A 192 -1.79 7.18 -18.90
CA ALA A 192 -2.14 6.55 -17.64
C ALA A 192 -2.58 5.11 -17.85
N PRO A 193 -2.08 4.17 -17.03
CA PRO A 193 -2.62 2.83 -16.99
C PRO A 193 -4.02 2.84 -16.40
N VAL A 194 -4.89 1.98 -16.92
CA VAL A 194 -6.25 1.76 -16.42
C VAL A 194 -6.55 0.27 -16.33
N ALA A 195 -7.25 -0.11 -15.28
CA ALA A 195 -7.79 -1.46 -15.15
C ALA A 195 -9.06 -1.61 -16.00
N VAL A 196 -9.14 -2.71 -16.75
CA VAL A 196 -10.27 -2.98 -17.67
C VAL A 196 -11.32 -3.90 -17.04
N ASP A 197 -10.90 -4.85 -16.21
CA ASP A 197 -11.77 -5.87 -15.63
C ASP A 197 -11.81 -5.78 -14.10
N MET A 198 -12.58 -4.82 -13.58
CA MET A 198 -12.72 -4.68 -12.14
C MET A 198 -13.72 -5.68 -11.52
N ASN A 199 -14.62 -6.31 -12.31
CA ASN A 199 -15.73 -7.12 -11.75
C ASN A 199 -16.15 -8.38 -12.53
N GLY A 200 -15.52 -8.80 -13.63
CA GLY A 200 -15.99 -9.96 -14.41
C GLY A 200 -17.39 -9.79 -15.04
N GLU A 201 -18.02 -8.63 -14.85
CA GLU A 201 -19.12 -8.13 -15.66
C GLU A 201 -18.48 -7.36 -16.81
N GLY A 202 -18.51 -7.94 -18.00
CA GLY A 202 -17.97 -7.34 -19.21
C GLY A 202 -18.57 -5.95 -19.42
N MET A 203 -17.80 -4.91 -19.10
CA MET A 203 -18.26 -3.52 -19.14
C MET A 203 -17.32 -2.66 -19.99
N GLY A 204 -16.73 -3.27 -21.03
CA GLY A 204 -15.70 -2.66 -21.88
C GLY A 204 -16.19 -1.66 -22.92
N ASP A 205 -17.50 -1.43 -23.05
CA ASP A 205 -18.06 -0.58 -24.13
C ASP A 205 -18.99 0.56 -23.64
N HIS A 206 -19.32 0.59 -22.35
CA HIS A 206 -20.24 1.60 -21.77
C HIS A 206 -19.61 2.52 -20.72
N ILE A 207 -18.43 2.18 -20.19
CA ILE A 207 -17.69 3.05 -19.27
C ILE A 207 -16.71 3.89 -20.09
N GLY A 208 -16.87 5.21 -20.02
CA GLY A 208 -15.95 6.15 -20.67
C GLY A 208 -14.54 6.10 -20.07
N ILE A 209 -13.52 6.40 -20.87
CA ILE A 209 -12.11 6.41 -20.46
C ILE A 209 -11.83 7.28 -19.23
N GLU A 210 -12.59 8.36 -19.03
CA GLU A 210 -12.52 9.20 -17.82
C GLU A 210 -12.81 8.39 -16.56
N GLU A 211 -13.88 7.61 -16.57
CA GLU A 211 -14.30 6.82 -15.41
C GLU A 211 -13.31 5.68 -15.13
N MET A 212 -12.73 5.09 -16.18
CA MET A 212 -11.66 4.09 -16.03
C MET A 212 -10.42 4.69 -15.35
N VAL A 213 -10.05 5.91 -15.70
CA VAL A 213 -8.93 6.62 -15.05
C VAL A 213 -9.25 7.01 -13.61
N ARG A 214 -10.49 7.41 -13.32
CA ARG A 214 -10.94 7.67 -11.93
C ARG A 214 -10.82 6.41 -11.07
N LYS A 215 -11.21 5.25 -11.62
CA LYS A 215 -11.06 3.95 -10.94
C LYS A 215 -9.61 3.54 -10.77
N GLY A 216 -8.69 4.01 -11.62
CA GLY A 216 -7.26 3.78 -11.48
C GLY A 216 -6.80 2.41 -11.99
N PHE A 217 -5.74 1.88 -11.40
CA PHE A 217 -4.98 0.76 -11.93
C PHE A 217 -4.39 -0.15 -10.85
N LEU A 218 -3.99 -1.34 -11.25
CA LEU A 218 -3.40 -2.36 -10.39
C LEU A 218 -1.87 -2.35 -10.50
N LEU A 219 -1.21 -2.44 -9.37
CA LEU A 219 0.22 -2.66 -9.28
C LEU A 219 0.49 -4.02 -8.66
N LYS A 220 1.52 -4.70 -9.16
CA LYS A 220 2.21 -5.75 -8.42
C LYS A 220 3.38 -5.13 -7.67
N TRP A 221 3.66 -5.65 -6.49
CA TRP A 221 4.85 -5.26 -5.74
C TRP A 221 5.80 -6.43 -5.54
N ARG A 222 7.07 -6.12 -5.28
CA ARG A 222 8.11 -7.09 -4.92
C ARG A 222 8.66 -6.74 -3.54
N ALA A 223 8.49 -7.66 -2.60
CA ALA A 223 9.09 -7.61 -1.27
C ALA A 223 9.31 -9.04 -0.77
N SER A 224 10.01 -9.18 0.35
CA SER A 224 10.25 -10.47 1.00
C SER A 224 8.95 -11.15 1.44
N ASP A 225 8.90 -12.48 1.34
CA ASP A 225 7.73 -13.26 1.78
C ASP A 225 7.64 -13.27 3.30
N CYS A 226 6.51 -12.76 3.80
CA CYS A 226 6.23 -12.62 5.22
C CYS A 226 5.44 -13.81 5.80
N ARG A 227 5.00 -14.76 4.98
CA ARG A 227 4.09 -15.85 5.38
C ARG A 227 4.67 -16.72 6.49
N VAL A 228 5.89 -17.23 6.31
CA VAL A 228 6.54 -18.14 7.26
C VAL A 228 6.74 -17.48 8.64
N CYS A 229 7.11 -16.19 8.64
CA CYS A 229 7.24 -15.42 9.89
C CYS A 229 5.89 -15.31 10.61
N LYS A 230 4.82 -14.91 9.91
CA LYS A 230 3.47 -14.80 10.50
C LYS A 230 2.97 -16.14 11.03
N GLU A 231 3.15 -17.22 10.28
CA GLU A 231 2.74 -18.58 10.68
C GLU A 231 3.47 -19.06 11.95
N SER A 232 4.72 -18.63 12.15
CA SER A 232 5.48 -18.90 13.38
C SER A 232 5.11 -18.00 14.57
N GLY A 233 4.15 -17.08 14.41
CA GLY A 233 3.73 -16.13 15.44
C GLY A 233 4.54 -14.84 15.49
N GLY A 234 5.36 -14.58 14.46
CA GLY A 234 6.16 -13.37 14.33
C GLY A 234 5.48 -12.26 13.52
N ARG A 235 6.16 -11.12 13.44
CA ARG A 235 5.77 -9.96 12.63
C ARG A 235 6.94 -9.53 11.78
N CYS A 236 6.66 -9.31 10.51
CA CYS A 236 7.71 -8.98 9.57
C CYS A 236 8.11 -7.53 9.64
N GLY A 237 9.35 -7.30 9.26
CA GLY A 237 9.92 -5.99 9.09
C GLY A 237 11.19 -6.07 8.26
N PHE A 238 11.97 -5.00 8.34
CA PHE A 238 13.15 -4.80 7.55
C PHE A 238 14.20 -4.10 8.39
N ASP A 239 15.39 -4.69 8.42
CA ASP A 239 16.58 -4.04 8.95
C ASP A 239 17.21 -3.19 7.84
N ALA A 240 17.09 -1.87 7.97
CA ALA A 240 17.61 -0.91 7.01
C ALA A 240 19.15 -0.79 7.06
N ASP A 241 19.78 -1.14 8.19
CA ASP A 241 21.24 -1.05 8.36
C ASP A 241 21.94 -2.18 7.60
N THR A 242 21.37 -3.38 7.67
CA THR A 242 21.88 -4.55 6.94
C THR A 242 21.20 -4.77 5.60
N PHE A 243 20.11 -4.07 5.31
CA PHE A 243 19.27 -4.21 4.13
C PHE A 243 18.68 -5.63 3.97
N HIS A 244 18.20 -6.22 5.07
CA HIS A 244 17.62 -7.57 5.10
C HIS A 244 16.22 -7.61 5.71
N PHE A 245 15.43 -8.58 5.25
CA PHE A 245 14.19 -8.94 5.90
C PHE A 245 14.44 -9.42 7.34
N GLN A 246 13.54 -9.05 8.24
CA GLN A 246 13.58 -9.46 9.62
C GLN A 246 12.21 -10.00 10.07
N CYS A 247 12.22 -11.10 10.81
CA CYS A 247 11.06 -11.60 11.53
C CYS A 247 11.18 -11.21 13.00
N TYR A 248 10.41 -10.23 13.46
CA TYR A 248 10.35 -9.88 14.86
C TYR A 248 9.47 -10.88 15.60
N CYS A 249 10.01 -11.50 16.64
CA CYS A 249 9.33 -12.52 17.43
C CYS A 249 9.22 -12.07 18.88
N PRO A 250 8.30 -12.65 19.69
CA PRO A 250 8.15 -12.24 21.08
C PRO A 250 9.42 -12.31 21.92
N ASP A 251 10.36 -13.19 21.59
CA ASP A 251 11.64 -13.33 22.28
C ASP A 251 12.72 -12.36 21.77
N ARG A 252 13.00 -12.38 20.46
CA ARG A 252 13.97 -11.52 19.78
C ARG A 252 13.77 -11.54 18.26
N PRO A 253 14.43 -10.69 17.48
CA PRO A 253 14.40 -10.78 16.02
C PRO A 253 15.10 -12.05 15.49
N HIS A 254 14.50 -12.70 14.50
CA HIS A 254 15.04 -13.85 13.76
C HIS A 254 15.05 -13.56 12.25
N ALA A 255 15.94 -14.21 11.49
CA ALA A 255 16.12 -13.93 10.07
C ALA A 255 14.93 -14.34 9.18
N LYS A 256 14.08 -15.27 9.63
CA LYS A 256 12.99 -15.82 8.79
C LYS A 256 11.71 -16.15 9.55
N GLN A 257 11.82 -16.83 10.70
CA GLN A 257 10.69 -17.33 11.47
C GLN A 257 11.06 -17.40 12.95
N CYS A 258 10.06 -17.36 13.81
CA CYS A 258 10.23 -17.58 15.24
C CYS A 258 10.52 -19.04 15.50
N THR A 259 11.66 -19.32 16.12
CA THR A 259 11.97 -20.63 16.67
C THR A 259 11.82 -20.56 18.17
N PRO A 260 11.13 -21.51 18.82
CA PRO A 260 11.17 -21.62 20.27
C PRO A 260 12.63 -21.59 20.71
N GLY A 261 12.98 -20.70 21.64
CA GLY A 261 14.33 -20.67 22.18
C GLY A 261 14.70 -22.07 22.66
N MET A 262 15.71 -22.68 22.04
CA MET A 262 16.38 -23.81 22.65
C MET A 262 17.04 -23.25 23.91
N TYR A 263 16.34 -23.29 25.03
CA TYR A 263 16.96 -23.12 26.32
C TYR A 263 17.98 -24.25 26.43
N VAL A 264 19.26 -23.90 26.29
CA VAL A 264 20.35 -24.80 26.65
C VAL A 264 20.13 -25.11 28.12
N SER A 265 19.70 -26.34 28.37
CA SER A 265 19.35 -26.89 29.67
C SER A 265 20.59 -27.03 30.55
#